data_AF-A0A2V5V1Z0-F1
#
_entry.id   AF-A0A2V5V1Z0-F1
#
_cell.length_a   1.000
_cell.length_b   1.000
_cell.length_c   1.000
_cell.angle_alpha   90.00
_cell.angle_beta   90.00
_cell.angle_gamma   90.00
#
_symmetry.space_group_name_H-M   'P 1'
#
loop_
_entity.id
_entity.type
_entity.pdbx_description
1 polymer ?
#
loop_
_entity_poly.entity_id
_entity_poly.type
_entity_poly.pdbx_seq_one_letter_code
_entity_poly.pdbx_strand_id
1 'polypeptide(L)'
;MRIAIQLKRARIEEITAADAISVGHYVGVTPQYAELAIDRAISKTPRGKKRADGKLLITDLCQRGTIVGELGQIFILPDPRKPGRVIAIAGMGQPGTFRASELAILSRELVWALGRSGCKNLASVLIGAGAGNLETRDAVQAWLRGIRRALHDAHAASQPRLRSITFVELSPGNFVRVHHALEEAVKTFGNDPETPMEIIYTAPSDAALREAKRAAEKDAAKRASDEERRSFTAPTRTTADAEPMRLTIQLQADTFQFAALTAEASIPQRDTRIDPALVEESNDALPVAESFAKQFDHGHLLGRLLLPRDMRDMILQQTVPIVLALDATTARIHWEMVAAEAAGAAVDFNPERFLGTFHGLTRQLRTTFAQLPEPPILTERPLRVLVVADPAEDAPLPGAQEEGEAVAAIFDEFAQHSGRRVEVVRLFGPGRATRVNVLDHLINQHFDLMHYAGHCFFNKANPPLSGWIFTGQKVLSANELNRIDQVPRFIFSNACESGITPDRADKRSALMAPSFAESFFARGANFVCTAWPVDDTAALEFARRFYRGILGLYDQSLFAESLHEAMREARREIARLGAGGMQTWGAYQHYGDPNLRIIPLGAQTKTTVARARKAAWPVVRKSRQPRKQ
;
A
#
# COMPACT_ATOMS: atom_id res chain seq x y z
N MET A 1 5.86 -24.70 35.04
CA MET A 1 5.53 -24.61 33.58
C MET A 1 6.83 -24.82 32.80
N ARG A 2 6.88 -25.73 31.82
CA ARG A 2 8.14 -26.18 31.20
C ARG A 2 8.12 -26.01 29.68
N ILE A 3 9.21 -25.48 29.11
CA ILE A 3 9.40 -25.34 27.65
C ILE A 3 10.87 -25.53 27.25
N ALA A 4 11.12 -26.17 26.11
CA ALA A 4 12.45 -26.26 25.52
C ALA A 4 12.67 -25.13 24.51
N ILE A 5 13.82 -24.46 24.57
CA ILE A 5 14.19 -23.39 23.64
C ILE A 5 15.51 -23.72 22.95
N GLN A 6 15.57 -23.49 21.64
CA GLN A 6 16.78 -23.65 20.84
C GLN A 6 16.99 -22.40 19.97
N LEU A 7 18.24 -22.12 19.63
CA LEU A 7 18.60 -21.09 18.65
C LEU A 7 19.37 -21.74 17.50
N LYS A 8 18.94 -21.53 16.26
CA LYS A 8 19.58 -22.07 15.05
C LYS A 8 19.91 -20.97 14.06
N ARG A 9 21.15 -20.99 13.56
CA ARG A 9 21.56 -20.14 12.45
C ARG A 9 21.18 -20.80 11.13
N ALA A 10 20.04 -20.44 10.56
CA ALA A 10 19.49 -21.08 9.36
C ALA A 10 18.46 -20.19 8.65
N ARG A 11 18.00 -20.65 7.49
CA ARG A 11 16.85 -20.07 6.79
C ARG A 11 15.56 -20.69 7.33
N ILE A 12 14.58 -19.85 7.70
CA ILE A 12 13.34 -20.31 8.35
C ILE A 12 12.57 -21.32 7.49
N GLU A 13 12.59 -21.12 6.17
CA GLU A 13 11.88 -21.96 5.21
C GLU A 13 12.52 -23.35 5.02
N GLU A 14 13.74 -23.55 5.51
CA GLU A 14 14.50 -24.81 5.41
C GLU A 14 14.40 -25.68 6.67
N ILE A 15 13.75 -25.19 7.74
CA ILE A 15 13.63 -25.94 9.00
C ILE A 15 12.68 -27.13 8.82
N THR A 16 13.18 -28.35 9.04
CA THR A 16 12.42 -29.60 8.87
C THR A 16 11.87 -30.18 10.17
N ALA A 17 12.49 -29.89 11.32
CA ALA A 17 12.18 -30.55 12.60
C ALA A 17 10.91 -30.03 13.31
N ALA A 18 10.32 -28.92 12.84
CA ALA A 18 9.14 -28.30 13.44
C ALA A 18 7.82 -28.79 12.81
N ASP A 19 6.74 -28.76 13.59
CA ASP A 19 5.36 -28.98 13.15
C ASP A 19 4.59 -27.65 12.97
N ALA A 20 5.14 -26.53 13.42
CA ALA A 20 4.70 -25.18 13.06
C ALA A 20 5.88 -24.28 12.69
N ILE A 21 5.71 -23.41 11.70
CA ILE A 21 6.65 -22.33 11.35
C ILE A 21 5.94 -21.00 11.52
N SER A 22 6.58 -19.98 12.14
CA SER A 22 5.97 -18.65 12.32
C SER A 22 6.84 -17.51 11.84
N VAL A 23 6.18 -16.48 11.30
CA VAL A 23 6.72 -15.17 10.94
C VAL A 23 5.74 -14.07 11.34
N GLY A 24 6.23 -12.84 11.48
CA GLY A 24 5.41 -11.68 11.80
C GLY A 24 4.95 -10.95 10.53
N HIS A 25 3.76 -10.33 10.58
CA HIS A 25 3.18 -9.57 9.47
C HIS A 25 2.51 -8.28 9.97
N TYR A 26 2.79 -7.16 9.30
CA TYR A 26 2.18 -5.87 9.60
C TYR A 26 0.96 -5.60 8.70
N VAL A 27 -0.02 -4.86 9.23
CA VAL A 27 -1.21 -4.47 8.45
C VAL A 27 -0.82 -3.66 7.22
N GLY A 28 -1.34 -4.04 6.05
CA GLY A 28 -1.14 -3.33 4.78
C GLY A 28 0.26 -3.48 4.17
N VAL A 29 1.10 -4.38 4.69
CA VAL A 29 2.47 -4.62 4.23
C VAL A 29 2.51 -5.88 3.39
N THR A 30 3.17 -5.85 2.23
CA THR A 30 3.40 -7.08 1.45
C THR A 30 4.45 -7.95 2.14
N PRO A 31 4.39 -9.30 2.03
CA PRO A 31 5.37 -10.17 2.64
C PRO A 31 6.83 -9.77 2.38
N GLN A 32 7.61 -9.67 3.45
CA GLN A 32 9.03 -9.27 3.40
C GLN A 32 9.95 -10.32 4.04
N TYR A 33 11.24 -10.25 3.74
CA TYR A 33 12.30 -11.03 4.41
C TYR A 33 11.96 -12.52 4.59
N ALA A 34 11.81 -12.96 5.84
CA ALA A 34 11.51 -14.33 6.23
C ALA A 34 10.14 -14.79 5.74
N GLU A 35 9.13 -13.91 5.78
CA GLU A 35 7.79 -14.19 5.27
C GLU A 35 7.81 -14.39 3.76
N LEU A 36 8.48 -13.49 3.02
CA LEU A 36 8.67 -13.62 1.58
C LEU A 36 9.45 -14.87 1.19
N ALA A 37 10.44 -15.26 2.00
CA ALA A 37 11.22 -16.47 1.78
C ALA A 37 10.35 -17.73 1.92
N ILE A 38 9.48 -17.78 2.93
CA ILE A 38 8.47 -18.83 3.09
C ILE A 38 7.51 -18.82 1.89
N ASP A 39 6.99 -17.66 1.51
CA ASP A 39 6.04 -17.50 0.42
C ASP A 39 6.61 -18.03 -0.91
N ARG A 40 7.85 -17.64 -1.24
CA ARG A 40 8.60 -18.15 -2.39
C ARG A 40 8.84 -19.65 -2.32
N ALA A 41 9.00 -20.23 -1.13
CA ALA A 41 9.24 -21.65 -0.97
C ALA A 41 7.96 -22.48 -1.17
N ILE A 42 6.82 -22.01 -0.66
CA ILE A 42 5.53 -22.72 -0.76
C ILE A 42 4.81 -22.48 -2.08
N SER A 43 5.13 -21.40 -2.79
CA SER A 43 4.53 -21.06 -4.08
C SER A 43 5.14 -21.80 -5.27
N LYS A 44 6.17 -22.62 -5.06
CA LYS A 44 6.74 -23.49 -6.10
C LYS A 44 5.77 -24.63 -6.40
N THR A 45 5.60 -24.97 -7.69
CA THR A 45 4.77 -26.12 -8.06
C THR A 45 5.36 -27.43 -7.52
N PRO A 46 4.58 -28.51 -7.34
CA PRO A 46 5.09 -29.82 -6.90
C PRO A 46 6.24 -30.38 -7.76
N ARG A 47 6.43 -29.89 -9.00
CA ARG A 47 7.52 -30.25 -9.91
C ARG A 47 8.71 -29.26 -9.90
N GLY A 48 8.78 -28.36 -8.92
CA GLY A 48 9.88 -27.39 -8.79
C GLY A 48 9.90 -26.26 -9.82
N LYS A 49 8.94 -26.21 -10.75
CA LYS A 49 8.79 -25.10 -11.71
C LYS A 49 8.08 -23.93 -11.03
N LYS A 50 8.47 -22.68 -11.35
CA LYS A 50 7.68 -21.48 -11.03
C LYS A 50 6.26 -21.68 -11.56
N ARG A 51 5.22 -21.31 -10.80
CA ARG A 51 3.86 -21.24 -11.34
C ARG A 51 3.88 -20.37 -12.60
N ALA A 52 3.09 -20.75 -13.61
CA ALA A 52 3.06 -20.06 -14.90
C ALA A 52 2.61 -18.59 -14.81
N ASP A 53 1.94 -18.22 -13.72
CA ASP A 53 1.47 -16.87 -13.41
C ASP A 53 2.47 -16.03 -12.59
N GLY A 54 3.54 -16.62 -12.06
CA GLY A 54 4.52 -15.93 -11.20
C GLY A 54 3.98 -15.48 -9.84
N LYS A 55 2.74 -15.84 -9.46
CA LYS A 55 2.08 -15.35 -8.24
C LYS A 55 2.53 -16.10 -7.00
N LEU A 56 2.79 -15.35 -5.93
CA LEU A 56 3.15 -15.88 -4.62
C LEU A 56 1.89 -16.01 -3.73
N LEU A 57 1.78 -17.10 -2.98
CA LEU A 57 0.57 -17.52 -2.26
C LEU A 57 0.25 -16.60 -1.08
N ILE A 58 1.19 -16.37 -0.16
CA ILE A 58 0.97 -15.50 1.01
C ILE A 58 0.74 -14.08 0.51
N THR A 59 1.51 -13.64 -0.48
CA THR A 59 1.33 -12.34 -1.13
C THR A 59 -0.09 -12.18 -1.70
N ASP A 60 -0.62 -13.18 -2.42
CA ASP A 60 -2.01 -13.15 -2.95
C ASP A 60 -3.05 -13.14 -1.82
N LEU A 61 -2.79 -13.85 -0.71
CA LEU A 61 -3.67 -13.84 0.46
C LEU A 61 -3.68 -12.49 1.20
N CYS A 62 -2.52 -11.82 1.33
CA CYS A 62 -2.42 -10.45 1.84
C CYS A 62 -3.10 -9.46 0.88
N GLN A 63 -2.85 -9.59 -0.43
CA GLN A 63 -3.49 -8.82 -1.49
C GLN A 63 -4.97 -9.12 -1.68
N ARG A 64 -5.55 -10.06 -0.92
CA ARG A 64 -7.00 -10.31 -0.86
C ARG A 64 -7.61 -9.96 0.50
N GLY A 65 -6.83 -9.40 1.42
CA GLY A 65 -7.27 -9.12 2.79
C GLY A 65 -7.57 -10.37 3.62
N THR A 66 -7.19 -11.56 3.14
CA THR A 66 -7.35 -12.82 3.89
C THR A 66 -6.35 -12.88 5.05
N ILE A 67 -5.13 -12.39 4.82
CA ILE A 67 -4.14 -12.12 5.85
C ILE A 67 -4.14 -10.61 6.09
N VAL A 68 -4.56 -10.20 7.28
CA VAL A 68 -4.70 -8.77 7.63
C VAL A 68 -3.48 -8.30 8.41
N GLY A 69 -3.09 -9.04 9.46
CA GLY A 69 -1.96 -8.69 10.31
C GLY A 69 -2.34 -7.90 11.57
N GLU A 70 -3.61 -7.89 11.97
CA GLU A 70 -4.05 -7.25 13.23
C GLU A 70 -3.32 -7.83 14.44
N LEU A 71 -3.08 -7.02 15.47
CA LEU A 71 -2.23 -7.43 16.60
C LEU A 71 -2.78 -8.70 17.27
N GLY A 72 -1.94 -9.73 17.32
CA GLY A 72 -2.27 -11.01 17.95
C GLY A 72 -3.16 -11.93 17.10
N GLN A 73 -3.60 -11.48 15.92
CA GLN A 73 -4.30 -12.35 14.97
C GLN A 73 -3.34 -13.38 14.38
N ILE A 74 -3.67 -14.67 14.48
CA ILE A 74 -2.84 -15.75 13.97
C ILE A 74 -3.54 -16.40 12.78
N PHE A 75 -3.01 -16.16 11.57
CA PHE A 75 -3.50 -16.83 10.37
C PHE A 75 -2.71 -18.12 10.14
N ILE A 76 -3.38 -19.27 10.15
CA ILE A 76 -2.74 -20.59 10.04
C ILE A 76 -3.09 -21.21 8.68
N LEU A 77 -2.06 -21.59 7.91
CA LEU A 77 -2.20 -22.32 6.65
C LEU A 77 -1.40 -23.63 6.67
N PRO A 78 -1.86 -24.68 5.98
CA PRO A 78 -1.07 -25.91 5.83
C PRO A 78 0.19 -25.63 5.02
N ASP A 79 1.31 -26.26 5.39
CA ASP A 79 2.53 -26.20 4.58
C ASP A 79 2.46 -27.23 3.44
N PRO A 80 2.33 -26.82 2.17
CA PRO A 80 2.20 -27.76 1.05
C PRO A 80 3.45 -28.62 0.84
N ARG A 81 4.58 -28.27 1.45
CA ARG A 81 5.84 -29.00 1.32
C ARG A 81 5.95 -30.14 2.34
N LYS A 82 5.14 -30.14 3.40
CA LYS A 82 5.23 -31.13 4.49
C LYS A 82 3.86 -31.39 5.13
N PRO A 83 3.25 -32.57 4.89
CA PRO A 83 1.99 -32.95 5.53
C PRO A 83 2.04 -32.83 7.06
N GLY A 84 0.99 -32.29 7.65
CA GLY A 84 0.86 -32.10 9.10
C GLY A 84 1.66 -30.93 9.69
N ARG A 85 2.47 -30.22 8.90
CA ARG A 85 3.10 -28.95 9.32
C ARG A 85 2.20 -27.78 8.95
N VAL A 86 2.12 -26.79 9.83
CA VAL A 86 1.44 -25.53 9.57
C VAL A 86 2.42 -24.35 9.49
N ILE A 87 2.02 -23.31 8.77
CA ILE A 87 2.66 -22.00 8.75
C ILE A 87 1.70 -21.04 9.45
N ALA A 88 2.20 -20.31 10.43
CA ALA A 88 1.47 -19.29 11.17
C ALA A 88 2.00 -17.90 10.78
N ILE A 89 1.11 -17.04 10.31
CA ILE A 89 1.39 -15.63 10.06
C ILE A 89 0.83 -14.86 11.25
N ALA A 90 1.73 -14.29 12.06
CA ALA A 90 1.38 -13.63 13.31
C ALA A 90 1.28 -12.12 13.11
N GLY A 91 0.08 -11.57 13.32
CA GLY A 91 -0.20 -10.16 13.12
C GLY A 91 0.46 -9.26 14.16
N MET A 92 1.25 -8.31 13.68
CA MET A 92 2.03 -7.35 14.45
C MET A 92 1.27 -6.02 14.64
N GLY A 93 0.06 -5.90 14.12
CA GLY A 93 -0.70 -4.66 14.13
C GLY A 93 -0.15 -3.64 13.14
N GLN A 94 -0.18 -2.37 13.52
CA GLN A 94 0.25 -1.27 12.66
C GLN A 94 1.78 -1.10 12.73
N PRO A 95 2.44 -0.76 11.62
CA PRO A 95 3.86 -0.44 11.67
C PRO A 95 4.16 0.73 12.61
N GLY A 96 5.28 0.63 13.35
CA GLY A 96 5.77 1.63 14.30
C GLY A 96 4.99 1.73 15.63
N THR A 97 3.89 0.99 15.80
CA THR A 97 3.18 0.87 17.10
C THR A 97 3.58 -0.39 17.87
N PHE A 98 4.37 -1.28 17.28
CA PHE A 98 4.72 -2.58 17.86
C PHE A 98 5.84 -2.46 18.89
N ARG A 99 5.50 -2.55 20.18
CA ARG A 99 6.44 -2.47 21.31
C ARG A 99 6.49 -3.79 22.08
N ALA A 100 7.25 -3.80 23.17
CA ALA A 100 7.46 -5.00 23.97
C ALA A 100 6.17 -5.55 24.63
N SER A 101 5.16 -4.70 24.87
CA SER A 101 3.83 -5.11 25.32
C SER A 101 3.06 -5.85 24.23
N GLU A 102 3.05 -5.30 23.01
CA GLU A 102 2.35 -5.87 21.85
C GLU A 102 2.99 -7.20 21.45
N LEU A 103 4.32 -7.30 21.48
CA LEU A 103 5.04 -8.55 21.24
C LEU A 103 4.72 -9.62 22.29
N ALA A 104 4.56 -9.24 23.56
CA ALA A 104 4.17 -10.19 24.60
C ALA A 104 2.74 -10.74 24.35
N ILE A 105 1.82 -9.90 23.87
CA ILE A 105 0.48 -10.31 23.45
C ILE A 105 0.55 -11.25 22.24
N LEU A 106 1.27 -10.87 21.18
CA LEU A 106 1.43 -11.69 19.98
C LEU A 106 2.03 -13.05 20.32
N SER A 107 3.10 -13.08 21.12
CA SER A 107 3.74 -14.32 21.58
C SER A 107 2.76 -15.19 22.36
N ARG A 108 1.94 -14.61 23.25
CA ARG A 108 0.90 -15.33 24.00
C ARG A 108 -0.11 -15.98 23.05
N GLU A 109 -0.71 -15.21 22.14
CA GLU A 109 -1.73 -15.71 21.22
C GLU A 109 -1.19 -16.77 20.27
N LEU A 110 0.01 -16.56 19.72
CA LEU A 110 0.66 -17.53 18.83
C LEU A 110 0.92 -18.86 19.54
N VAL A 111 1.52 -18.81 20.72
CA VAL A 111 1.89 -20.01 21.48
C VAL A 111 0.64 -20.76 21.93
N TRP A 112 -0.38 -20.04 22.38
CA TRP A 112 -1.67 -20.60 22.78
C TRP A 112 -2.40 -21.24 21.59
N ALA A 113 -2.58 -20.52 20.48
CA ALA A 113 -3.30 -21.00 19.30
C ALA A 113 -2.65 -22.23 18.66
N LEU A 114 -1.32 -22.25 18.54
CA LEU A 114 -0.59 -23.41 18.02
C LEU A 114 -0.69 -24.61 18.97
N GLY A 115 -0.59 -24.39 20.28
CA GLY A 115 -0.82 -25.43 21.28
C GLY A 115 -2.20 -26.06 21.13
N ARG A 116 -3.25 -25.23 21.03
CA ARG A 116 -4.64 -25.67 20.80
C ARG A 116 -4.85 -26.41 19.50
N SER A 117 -4.08 -26.07 18.47
CA SER A 117 -4.10 -26.74 17.16
C SER A 117 -3.34 -28.08 17.16
N GLY A 118 -2.79 -28.50 18.30
CA GLY A 118 -2.08 -29.77 18.45
C GLY A 118 -0.59 -29.72 18.07
N CYS A 119 -0.06 -28.55 17.70
CA CYS A 119 1.36 -28.37 17.44
C CYS A 119 2.18 -28.51 18.74
N LYS A 120 3.36 -29.11 18.63
CA LYS A 120 4.27 -29.34 19.77
C LYS A 120 5.58 -28.58 19.62
N ASN A 121 6.01 -28.27 18.40
CA ASN A 121 7.32 -27.73 18.10
C ASN A 121 7.23 -26.58 17.09
N LEU A 122 7.41 -25.36 17.60
CA LEU A 122 7.41 -24.15 16.79
C LEU A 122 8.84 -23.81 16.32
N ALA A 123 9.02 -23.49 15.05
CA ALA A 123 10.16 -22.73 14.56
C ALA A 123 9.72 -21.31 14.22
N SER A 124 10.39 -20.29 14.75
CA SER A 124 10.02 -18.90 14.50
C SER A 124 11.26 -18.05 14.30
N VAL A 125 11.17 -17.03 13.45
CA VAL A 125 12.09 -15.88 13.57
C VAL A 125 11.83 -15.17 14.90
N LEU A 126 12.79 -14.38 15.40
CA LEU A 126 12.54 -13.52 16.56
C LEU A 126 11.67 -12.33 16.14
N ILE A 127 10.35 -12.54 16.08
CA ILE A 127 9.37 -11.52 15.70
C ILE A 127 9.57 -10.30 16.60
N GLY A 128 9.63 -9.11 15.99
CA GLY A 128 9.87 -7.85 16.69
C GLY A 128 11.33 -7.42 16.82
N ALA A 129 12.32 -8.26 16.49
CA ALA A 129 13.75 -7.92 16.55
C ALA A 129 14.38 -7.56 15.19
N GLY A 130 13.56 -7.20 14.20
CA GLY A 130 14.02 -6.69 12.91
C GLY A 130 14.62 -5.29 13.02
N ALA A 131 15.33 -4.84 11.98
CA ALA A 131 15.88 -3.48 11.95
C ALA A 131 14.80 -2.41 12.22
N GLY A 132 15.13 -1.41 13.03
CA GLY A 132 14.21 -0.34 13.48
C GLY A 132 13.14 -0.75 14.52
N ASN A 133 13.02 -2.04 14.86
CA ASN A 133 12.04 -2.48 15.86
C ASN A 133 12.66 -2.52 17.28
N LEU A 134 12.32 -3.53 18.08
CA LEU A 134 12.78 -3.67 19.44
C LEU A 134 14.25 -4.08 19.49
N GLU A 135 14.93 -3.61 20.54
CA GLU A 135 16.22 -4.17 20.92
C GLU A 135 16.10 -5.68 21.15
N THR A 136 17.13 -6.44 20.76
CA THR A 136 17.08 -7.90 20.77
C THR A 136 16.75 -8.46 22.16
N ARG A 137 17.26 -7.82 23.22
CA ARG A 137 17.00 -8.18 24.62
C ARG A 137 15.53 -8.02 24.98
N ASP A 138 14.94 -6.88 24.64
CA ASP A 138 13.54 -6.58 24.94
C ASP A 138 12.60 -7.51 24.17
N ALA A 139 12.94 -7.83 22.92
CA ALA A 139 12.20 -8.79 22.12
C ALA A 139 12.19 -10.19 22.76
N VAL A 140 13.36 -10.70 23.19
CA VAL A 140 13.46 -12.00 23.89
C VAL A 140 12.65 -11.99 25.19
N GLN A 141 12.76 -10.94 26.00
CA GLN A 141 12.00 -10.83 27.25
C GLN A 141 10.49 -10.76 27.02
N ALA A 142 10.03 -10.03 26.00
CA ALA A 142 8.62 -9.98 25.60
C ALA A 142 8.11 -11.34 25.13
N TRP A 143 8.88 -12.06 24.30
CA TRP A 143 8.56 -13.42 23.90
C TRP A 143 8.36 -14.34 25.10
N LEU A 144 9.30 -14.34 26.06
CA LEU A 144 9.22 -15.20 27.24
C LEU A 144 8.06 -14.82 28.17
N ARG A 145 7.71 -13.53 28.31
CA ARG A 145 6.48 -13.10 29.01
C ARG A 145 5.23 -13.69 28.37
N GLY A 146 5.12 -13.62 27.05
CA GLY A 146 3.99 -14.18 26.30
C GLY A 146 3.90 -15.71 26.41
N ILE A 147 5.03 -16.41 26.24
CA ILE A 147 5.15 -17.87 26.39
C ILE A 147 4.69 -18.28 27.79
N ARG A 148 5.20 -17.62 28.84
CA ARG A 148 4.82 -17.91 30.23
C ARG A 148 3.31 -17.79 30.40
N ARG A 149 2.69 -16.71 29.93
CA ARG A 149 1.24 -16.54 30.05
C ARG A 149 0.46 -17.62 29.31
N ALA A 150 0.82 -17.94 28.07
CA ALA A 150 0.15 -18.96 27.28
C ALA A 150 0.24 -20.36 27.93
N LEU A 151 1.41 -20.72 28.47
CA LEU A 151 1.60 -21.99 29.16
C LEU A 151 0.83 -22.07 30.48
N HIS A 152 0.69 -20.95 31.18
CA HIS A 152 -0.08 -20.87 32.42
C HIS A 152 -1.56 -21.11 32.12
N ASP A 153 -2.11 -20.36 31.16
CA ASP A 153 -3.52 -20.44 30.78
C ASP A 153 -3.87 -21.85 30.23
N ALA A 154 -2.99 -22.44 29.41
CA ALA A 154 -3.16 -23.81 28.94
C ALA A 154 -3.06 -24.85 30.07
N HIS A 155 -2.18 -24.67 31.06
CA HIS A 155 -2.05 -25.58 32.19
C HIS A 155 -3.29 -25.55 33.09
N ALA A 156 -3.75 -24.34 33.45
CA ALA A 156 -4.95 -24.15 34.25
C ALA A 156 -6.20 -24.79 33.61
N ALA A 157 -6.28 -24.76 32.27
CA ALA A 157 -7.39 -25.33 31.51
C ALA A 157 -7.18 -26.79 31.07
N SER A 158 -6.08 -27.45 31.47
CA SER A 158 -5.71 -28.82 31.02
C SER A 158 -5.68 -28.98 29.48
N GLN A 159 -5.24 -27.94 28.77
CA GLN A 159 -5.24 -27.87 27.31
C GLN A 159 -3.90 -28.35 26.70
N PRO A 160 -3.91 -28.81 25.43
CA PRO A 160 -2.69 -29.07 24.68
C PRO A 160 -1.79 -27.83 24.62
N ARG A 161 -0.47 -28.04 24.75
CA ARG A 161 0.53 -26.97 24.82
C ARG A 161 1.74 -27.25 23.94
N LEU A 162 2.37 -26.19 23.45
CA LEU A 162 3.69 -26.27 22.83
C LEU A 162 4.72 -26.81 23.83
N ARG A 163 5.67 -27.60 23.32
CA ARG A 163 6.75 -28.22 24.09
C ARG A 163 8.10 -27.60 23.78
N SER A 164 8.30 -27.16 22.54
CA SER A 164 9.55 -26.53 22.13
C SER A 164 9.35 -25.34 21.18
N ILE A 165 10.29 -24.39 21.27
CA ILE A 165 10.44 -23.26 20.35
C ILE A 165 11.88 -23.22 19.85
N THR A 166 12.06 -23.19 18.54
CA THR A 166 13.34 -22.95 17.88
C THR A 166 13.32 -21.56 17.28
N PHE A 167 14.11 -20.64 17.86
CA PHE A 167 14.38 -19.36 17.23
C PHE A 167 15.36 -19.56 16.07
N VAL A 168 15.03 -18.99 14.91
CA VAL A 168 15.81 -19.11 13.68
C VAL A 168 16.29 -17.74 13.26
N GLU A 169 17.59 -17.59 13.11
CA GLU A 169 18.22 -16.31 12.75
C GLU A 169 19.25 -16.53 11.63
N LEU A 170 19.14 -15.76 10.55
CA LEU A 170 20.03 -15.88 9.40
C LEU A 170 21.28 -15.00 9.56
N SER A 171 21.10 -13.80 10.12
CA SER A 171 22.15 -12.81 10.30
C SER A 171 23.16 -13.26 11.36
N PRO A 172 24.46 -13.35 11.03
CA PRO A 172 25.48 -13.77 11.98
C PRO A 172 25.55 -12.87 13.22
N GLY A 173 25.41 -11.55 13.03
CA GLY A 173 25.45 -10.59 14.13
C GLY A 173 24.23 -10.69 15.05
N ASN A 174 23.03 -10.82 14.50
CA ASN A 174 21.83 -11.05 15.30
C ASN A 174 21.90 -12.38 16.03
N PHE A 175 22.39 -13.44 15.39
CA PHE A 175 22.48 -14.77 15.99
C PHE A 175 23.27 -14.74 17.32
N VAL A 176 24.39 -14.02 17.35
CA VAL A 176 25.18 -13.82 18.58
C VAL A 176 24.41 -12.98 19.62
N ARG A 177 23.75 -11.89 19.20
CA ARG A 177 22.94 -11.05 20.11
C ARG A 177 21.79 -11.82 20.75
N VAL A 178 21.04 -12.60 19.95
CA VAL A 178 19.91 -13.40 20.41
C VAL A 178 20.38 -14.47 21.39
N HIS A 179 21.52 -15.11 21.12
CA HIS A 179 22.10 -16.10 22.03
C HIS A 179 22.33 -15.51 23.43
N HIS A 180 23.03 -14.38 23.53
CA HIS A 180 23.32 -13.74 24.82
C HIS A 180 22.05 -13.24 25.51
N ALA A 181 21.09 -12.68 24.77
CA ALA A 181 19.79 -12.28 25.31
C ALA A 181 19.01 -13.48 25.89
N LEU A 182 19.04 -14.64 25.22
CA LEU A 182 18.41 -15.87 25.72
C LEU A 182 19.10 -16.41 26.97
N GLU A 183 20.43 -16.43 27.02
CA GLU A 183 21.17 -16.88 28.21
C GLU A 183 20.83 -16.06 29.46
N GLU A 184 20.75 -14.74 29.30
CA GLU A 184 20.36 -13.84 30.38
C GLU A 184 18.91 -14.10 30.79
N ALA A 185 17.99 -14.12 29.83
CA ALA A 185 16.57 -14.23 30.11
C ALA A 185 16.19 -15.60 30.70
N VAL A 186 16.88 -16.69 30.35
CA VAL A 186 16.69 -18.01 30.99
C VAL A 186 16.91 -17.93 32.50
N LYS A 187 17.95 -17.20 32.94
CA LYS A 187 18.24 -17.01 34.37
C LYS A 187 17.16 -16.15 35.03
N THR A 188 16.76 -15.06 34.38
CA THR A 188 15.75 -14.14 34.91
C THR A 188 14.39 -14.82 35.12
N PHE A 189 13.90 -15.56 34.11
CA PHE A 189 12.58 -16.19 34.17
C PHE A 189 12.57 -17.51 34.98
N GLY A 190 13.71 -18.20 35.06
CA GLY A 190 13.86 -19.40 35.90
C GLY A 190 13.86 -19.07 37.39
N ASN A 191 14.39 -17.91 37.77
CA ASN A 191 14.50 -17.46 39.16
C ASN A 191 13.40 -16.45 39.57
N ASP A 192 12.35 -16.29 38.76
CA ASP A 192 11.22 -15.41 39.10
C ASP A 192 10.47 -15.97 40.32
N PRO A 193 10.38 -15.23 41.44
CA PRO A 193 9.85 -15.76 42.69
C PRO A 193 8.33 -15.97 42.67
N GLU A 194 7.61 -15.23 41.83
CA GLU A 194 6.14 -15.29 41.76
C GLU A 194 5.67 -16.33 40.76
N THR A 195 6.32 -16.39 39.59
CA THR A 195 5.89 -17.26 38.48
C THR A 195 7.08 -17.88 37.74
N PRO A 196 7.77 -18.87 38.35
CA PRO A 196 8.93 -19.49 37.76
C PRO A 196 8.56 -20.30 36.49
N MET A 197 9.36 -20.14 35.44
CA MET A 197 9.24 -20.89 34.20
C MET A 197 10.50 -21.73 33.98
N GLU A 198 10.33 -23.06 33.91
CA GLU A 198 11.43 -23.98 33.62
C GLU A 198 11.74 -23.93 32.11
N ILE A 199 12.87 -23.32 31.76
CA ILE A 199 13.33 -23.19 30.38
C ILE A 199 14.53 -24.11 30.15
N ILE A 200 14.37 -25.12 29.30
CA ILE A 200 15.49 -25.96 28.85
C ILE A 200 16.10 -25.31 27.61
N TYR A 201 17.12 -24.48 27.79
CA TYR A 201 17.81 -23.83 26.68
C TYR A 201 18.96 -24.70 26.15
N THR A 202 18.89 -25.08 24.87
CA THR A 202 20.00 -25.72 24.17
C THR A 202 20.81 -24.65 23.45
N ALA A 203 21.93 -24.25 24.06
CA ALA A 203 22.83 -23.25 23.50
C ALA A 203 23.50 -23.75 22.20
N PRO A 204 23.78 -22.86 21.24
CA PRO A 204 24.68 -23.15 20.12
C PRO A 204 26.07 -23.56 20.60
N SER A 205 26.82 -24.29 19.77
CA SER A 205 28.21 -24.62 20.10
C SER A 205 29.11 -23.38 20.03
N ASP A 206 30.17 -23.37 20.84
CA ASP A 206 31.17 -22.29 20.82
C ASP A 206 31.80 -22.11 19.43
N ALA A 207 31.95 -23.20 18.68
CA ALA A 207 32.44 -23.16 17.30
C ALA A 207 31.50 -22.36 16.39
N ALA A 208 30.19 -22.60 16.48
CA ALA A 208 29.18 -21.88 15.72
C ALA A 208 29.12 -20.39 16.10
N LEU A 209 29.27 -20.07 17.39
CA LEU A 209 29.32 -18.67 17.87
C LEU A 209 30.57 -17.93 17.37
N ARG A 210 31.74 -18.58 17.38
CA ARG A 210 32.98 -18.00 16.84
C ARG A 210 32.90 -17.78 15.34
N GLU A 211 32.34 -18.73 14.60
CA GLU A 211 32.11 -18.59 13.16
C GLU A 211 31.16 -17.42 12.86
N ALA A 212 30.06 -17.31 13.60
CA ALA A 212 29.09 -16.23 13.45
C ALA A 212 29.70 -14.85 13.76
N LYS A 213 30.54 -14.73 14.79
CA LYS A 213 31.26 -13.48 15.11
C LYS A 213 32.16 -13.03 13.96
N ARG A 214 32.99 -13.95 13.42
CA ARG A 214 33.85 -13.67 12.27
C ARG A 214 33.06 -13.27 11.02
N ALA A 215 31.95 -13.95 10.76
CA ALA A 215 31.06 -13.61 9.65
C ALA A 215 30.42 -12.22 9.84
N ALA A 216 30.00 -11.88 11.06
CA ALA A 216 29.42 -10.57 11.37
C ALA A 216 30.42 -9.42 11.15
N GLU A 217 31.68 -9.59 11.54
CA GLU A 217 32.76 -8.63 11.30
C GLU A 217 32.99 -8.42 9.81
N LYS A 218 33.02 -9.50 9.03
CA LYS A 218 33.15 -9.43 7.56
C LYS A 218 31.97 -8.72 6.90
N ASP A 219 30.75 -9.00 7.34
CA ASP A 219 29.53 -8.36 6.83
C ASP A 219 29.46 -6.87 7.20
N ALA A 220 29.99 -6.48 8.36
CA ALA A 220 30.09 -5.08 8.77
C ALA A 220 31.11 -4.32 7.92
N ALA A 221 32.31 -4.90 7.72
CA ALA A 221 33.35 -4.31 6.87
C ALA A 221 32.89 -4.13 5.42
N LYS A 222 32.16 -5.12 4.87
CA LYS A 222 31.59 -5.02 3.53
C LYS A 222 30.53 -3.91 3.44
N ARG A 223 29.62 -3.83 4.42
CA ARG A 223 28.58 -2.78 4.44
C ARG A 223 29.17 -1.38 4.48
N ALA A 224 30.19 -1.15 5.32
CA ALA A 224 30.88 0.14 5.36
C ALA A 224 31.47 0.53 4.00
N SER A 225 32.08 -0.42 3.29
CA SER A 225 32.62 -0.18 1.94
C SER A 225 31.54 0.05 0.88
N ASP A 226 30.41 -0.66 0.96
CA ASP A 226 29.28 -0.48 0.03
C ASP A 226 28.55 0.85 0.27
N GLU A 227 28.45 1.30 1.52
CA GLU A 227 27.87 2.59 1.93
C GLU A 227 28.75 3.77 1.46
N GLU A 228 30.08 3.63 1.62
CA GLU A 228 31.06 4.57 1.08
C GLU A 228 31.04 4.64 -0.45
N ARG A 229 30.67 3.57 -1.17
CA ARG A 229 30.49 3.59 -2.63
C ARG A 229 29.17 4.24 -3.07
N ARG A 230 28.11 4.10 -2.26
CA ARG A 230 26.79 4.68 -2.54
C ARG A 230 26.77 6.19 -2.37
N SER A 231 27.58 6.75 -1.47
CA SER A 231 27.71 8.21 -1.30
C SER A 231 28.29 8.93 -2.53
N PHE A 232 28.97 8.22 -3.44
CA PHE A 232 29.53 8.79 -4.69
C PHE A 232 28.68 8.59 -5.95
N THR A 233 27.52 7.92 -5.87
CA THR A 233 26.66 7.66 -7.04
C THR A 233 25.26 8.26 -6.86
N ALA A 234 24.93 9.28 -7.66
CA ALA A 234 23.59 9.87 -7.68
C ALA A 234 22.53 8.82 -8.06
N PRO A 235 21.36 8.78 -7.40
CA PRO A 235 20.36 7.74 -7.61
C PRO A 235 19.51 8.02 -8.86
N THR A 236 20.01 7.67 -10.05
CA THR A 236 19.27 7.79 -11.33
C THR A 236 18.59 6.49 -11.76
N ARG A 237 18.08 5.69 -10.83
CA ARG A 237 17.22 4.53 -11.16
C ARG A 237 16.00 4.46 -10.24
N THR A 238 14.87 4.92 -10.76
CA THR A 238 13.54 4.50 -10.33
C THR A 238 13.44 2.98 -10.46
N THR A 239 13.54 2.28 -9.34
CA THR A 239 13.20 0.87 -9.26
C THR A 239 11.69 0.76 -9.13
N ALA A 240 11.01 0.51 -10.24
CA ALA A 240 9.55 0.40 -10.37
C ALA A 240 8.87 -0.69 -9.50
N ASP A 241 9.64 -1.39 -8.66
CA ASP A 241 9.21 -2.45 -7.74
C ASP A 241 9.77 -2.25 -6.30
N ALA A 242 10.30 -1.07 -5.95
CA ALA A 242 10.76 -0.82 -4.58
C ALA A 242 9.59 -0.77 -3.61
N GLU A 243 9.79 -1.33 -2.42
CA GLU A 243 8.78 -1.28 -1.37
C GLU A 243 8.52 0.19 -0.97
N PRO A 244 7.25 0.65 -1.03
CA PRO A 244 6.91 2.00 -0.63
C PRO A 244 7.20 2.25 0.85
N MET A 245 7.62 3.47 1.17
CA MET A 245 7.55 3.96 2.54
C MET A 245 6.09 4.04 2.96
N ARG A 246 5.76 3.55 4.15
CA ARG A 246 4.44 3.71 4.78
C ARG A 246 4.52 4.68 5.92
N LEU A 247 3.66 5.69 5.92
CA LEU A 247 3.51 6.66 6.99
C LEU A 247 2.10 6.53 7.54
N THR A 248 1.98 6.01 8.76
CA THR A 248 0.73 5.92 9.51
C THR A 248 0.50 7.21 10.26
N ILE A 249 -0.65 7.84 10.06
CA ILE A 249 -1.03 9.10 10.70
C ILE A 249 -2.43 8.94 11.27
N GLN A 250 -2.61 9.32 12.53
CA GLN A 250 -3.93 9.38 13.16
C GLN A 250 -4.04 10.57 14.09
N LEU A 251 -5.25 11.08 14.27
CA LEU A 251 -5.59 12.06 15.28
C LEU A 251 -6.33 11.34 16.41
N GLN A 252 -5.72 11.31 17.60
CA GLN A 252 -6.35 10.78 18.80
C GLN A 252 -6.50 11.90 19.83
N ALA A 253 -7.74 12.25 20.16
CA ALA A 253 -8.08 13.49 20.86
C ALA A 253 -7.46 14.71 20.14
N ASP A 254 -6.47 15.36 20.73
CA ASP A 254 -5.78 16.54 20.17
C ASP A 254 -4.30 16.25 19.87
N THR A 255 -3.96 14.99 19.60
CA THR A 255 -2.58 14.56 19.34
C THR A 255 -2.51 13.84 18.00
N PHE A 256 -1.72 14.40 17.08
CA PHE A 256 -1.36 13.74 15.83
C PHE A 256 -0.24 12.74 16.12
N GLN A 257 -0.47 11.50 15.76
CA GLN A 257 0.47 10.41 15.96
C GLN A 257 0.99 9.94 14.62
N PHE A 258 2.31 9.86 14.48
CA PHE A 258 3.00 9.53 13.25
C PHE A 258 3.88 8.32 13.47
N ALA A 259 3.76 7.30 12.64
CA ALA A 259 4.63 6.13 12.65
C ALA A 259 5.03 5.79 11.21
N ALA A 260 6.24 5.27 10.98
CA ALA A 260 6.68 4.96 9.63
C ALA A 260 7.24 3.55 9.50
N LEU A 261 7.22 3.03 8.29
CA LEU A 261 7.88 1.79 7.89
C LEU A 261 8.54 2.01 6.54
N THR A 262 9.86 1.78 6.50
CA THR A 262 10.63 1.70 5.27
C THR A 262 10.95 0.24 4.97
N ALA A 263 11.55 -0.03 3.81
CA ALA A 263 12.05 -1.38 3.50
C ALA A 263 13.03 -1.87 4.57
N GLU A 264 13.84 -0.98 5.14
CA GLU A 264 14.91 -1.29 6.07
C GLU A 264 14.46 -1.29 7.54
N ALA A 265 13.48 -0.49 7.92
CA ALA A 265 13.18 -0.24 9.33
C ALA A 265 11.71 0.12 9.60
N SER A 266 11.20 -0.39 10.72
CA SER A 266 10.05 0.22 11.39
C SER A 266 10.53 1.44 12.18
N ILE A 267 9.75 2.49 12.24
CA ILE A 267 10.11 3.75 12.88
C ILE A 267 9.09 4.02 13.98
N PRO A 268 9.52 4.10 15.25
CA PRO A 268 8.60 4.22 16.36
C PRO A 268 7.72 5.45 16.25
N GLN A 269 6.50 5.33 16.76
CA GLN A 269 5.55 6.44 16.83
C GLN A 269 6.16 7.72 17.42
N ARG A 270 5.78 8.87 16.85
CA ARG A 270 6.03 10.23 17.30
C ARG A 270 4.70 10.93 17.50
N ASP A 271 4.63 11.80 18.50
CA ASP A 271 3.43 12.54 18.84
C ASP A 271 3.68 14.03 18.62
N THR A 272 2.76 14.68 17.90
CA THR A 272 2.70 16.13 17.75
C THR A 272 1.40 16.63 18.39
N ARG A 273 1.53 17.38 19.49
CA ARG A 273 0.38 18.01 20.16
C ARG A 273 0.23 19.43 19.64
N ILE A 274 -0.86 19.68 18.92
CA ILE A 274 -1.17 20.95 18.30
C ILE A 274 -2.69 21.12 18.25
N ASP A 275 -3.17 22.35 18.34
CA ASP A 275 -4.59 22.68 18.16
C ASP A 275 -5.07 22.23 16.75
N PRO A 276 -6.04 21.31 16.67
CA PRO A 276 -6.60 20.89 15.38
C PRO A 276 -7.19 22.03 14.55
N ALA A 277 -7.71 23.10 15.18
CA ALA A 277 -8.27 24.24 14.47
C ALA A 277 -7.18 25.02 13.70
N LEU A 278 -6.00 25.18 14.30
CA LEU A 278 -4.84 25.81 13.64
C LEU A 278 -4.38 25.00 12.42
N VAL A 279 -4.47 23.66 12.51
CA VAL A 279 -4.15 22.78 11.38
C VAL A 279 -5.18 22.95 10.26
N GLU A 280 -6.48 23.04 10.59
CA GLU A 280 -7.57 23.27 9.63
C GLU A 280 -7.39 24.62 8.92
N GLU A 281 -7.14 25.70 9.66
CA GLU A 281 -6.88 27.04 9.09
C GLU A 281 -5.65 27.05 8.16
N SER A 282 -4.55 26.43 8.59
CA SER A 282 -3.34 26.33 7.75
C SER A 282 -3.56 25.46 6.51
N ASN A 283 -4.40 24.43 6.62
CA ASN A 283 -4.73 23.54 5.52
C ASN A 283 -5.57 24.27 4.45
N ASP A 284 -6.58 25.02 4.88
CA ASP A 284 -7.51 25.71 3.99
C ASP A 284 -6.88 26.91 3.27
N ALA A 285 -5.75 27.42 3.78
CA ALA A 285 -4.96 28.46 3.13
C ALA A 285 -4.21 27.96 1.87
N LEU A 286 -4.05 26.65 1.69
CA LEU A 286 -3.29 26.07 0.56
C LEU A 286 -3.98 26.24 -0.80
N PRO A 287 -5.24 25.83 -0.99
CA PRO A 287 -5.90 25.88 -2.29
C PRO A 287 -6.18 27.31 -2.76
N VAL A 288 -6.26 28.26 -1.81
CA VAL A 288 -6.65 29.66 -2.07
C VAL A 288 -5.46 30.59 -2.26
N ALA A 289 -4.23 30.06 -2.17
CA ALA A 289 -3.03 30.84 -2.37
C ALA A 289 -2.96 31.45 -3.79
N GLU A 290 -2.57 32.72 -3.88
CA GLU A 290 -2.56 33.51 -5.11
C GLU A 290 -1.29 33.32 -5.95
N SER A 291 -0.24 32.72 -5.38
CA SER A 291 1.02 32.43 -6.06
C SER A 291 1.68 31.15 -5.55
N PHE A 292 2.55 30.55 -6.36
CA PHE A 292 3.33 29.38 -5.94
C PHE A 292 4.21 29.67 -4.72
N ALA A 293 4.75 30.88 -4.61
CA ALA A 293 5.49 31.31 -3.42
C ALA A 293 4.62 31.18 -2.14
N LYS A 294 3.38 31.66 -2.17
CA LYS A 294 2.44 31.49 -1.04
C LYS A 294 2.09 30.01 -0.81
N GLN A 295 1.89 29.20 -1.87
CA GLN A 295 1.65 27.76 -1.71
C GLN A 295 2.84 27.06 -1.03
N PHE A 296 4.09 27.40 -1.38
CA PHE A 296 5.27 26.86 -0.72
C PHE A 296 5.34 27.27 0.75
N ASP A 297 5.11 28.55 1.06
CA ASP A 297 5.16 29.05 2.43
C ASP A 297 4.08 28.40 3.32
N HIS A 298 2.83 28.32 2.84
CA HIS A 298 1.74 27.63 3.54
C HIS A 298 2.02 26.13 3.67
N GLY A 299 2.54 25.49 2.61
CA GLY A 299 2.81 24.05 2.61
C GLY A 299 3.94 23.68 3.55
N HIS A 300 4.94 24.55 3.65
CA HIS A 300 6.06 24.41 4.57
C HIS A 300 5.62 24.66 6.01
N LEU A 301 4.78 25.66 6.25
CA LEU A 301 4.18 25.91 7.57
C LEU A 301 3.39 24.69 8.03
N LEU A 302 2.48 24.16 7.22
CA LEU A 302 1.68 22.99 7.55
C LEU A 302 2.56 21.77 7.88
N GLY A 303 3.59 21.52 7.06
CA GLY A 303 4.59 20.49 7.33
C GLY A 303 5.31 20.69 8.67
N ARG A 304 5.66 21.94 9.02
CA ARG A 304 6.32 22.26 10.28
C ARG A 304 5.42 22.14 11.51
N LEU A 305 4.13 22.43 11.36
CA LEU A 305 3.12 22.31 12.39
C LEU A 305 2.79 20.84 12.71
N LEU A 306 2.75 19.98 11.70
CA LEU A 306 2.32 18.58 11.84
C LEU A 306 3.48 17.61 12.03
N LEU A 307 4.42 17.57 11.08
CA LEU A 307 5.39 16.49 10.99
C LEU A 307 6.55 16.72 11.98
N PRO A 308 6.90 15.74 12.83
CA PRO A 308 8.12 15.78 13.64
C PRO A 308 9.36 16.02 12.78
N ARG A 309 10.36 16.75 13.31
CA ARG A 309 11.54 17.18 12.54
C ARG A 309 12.30 16.01 11.91
N ASP A 310 12.56 14.96 12.69
CA ASP A 310 13.23 13.75 12.22
C ASP A 310 12.44 13.05 11.10
N MET A 311 11.11 13.04 11.20
CA MET A 311 10.25 12.46 10.16
C MET A 311 10.22 13.27 8.88
N ARG A 312 10.25 14.62 8.96
CA ARG A 312 10.37 15.46 7.76
C ARG A 312 11.66 15.17 7.01
N ASP A 313 12.79 15.18 7.71
CA ASP A 313 14.11 14.93 7.11
C ASP A 313 14.16 13.55 6.46
N MET A 314 13.58 12.54 7.12
CA MET A 314 13.46 11.19 6.60
C MET A 314 12.61 11.10 5.33
N ILE A 315 11.43 11.74 5.30
CA ILE A 315 10.52 11.74 4.14
C ILE A 315 11.23 12.33 2.91
N LEU A 316 11.91 13.47 3.09
CA LEU A 316 12.59 14.18 2.00
C LEU A 316 13.75 13.39 1.40
N GLN A 317 14.34 12.46 2.15
CA GLN A 317 15.43 11.60 1.67
C GLN A 317 14.94 10.36 0.91
N GLN A 318 13.63 10.09 0.87
CA GLN A 318 13.10 8.90 0.19
C GLN A 318 13.02 9.07 -1.32
N THR A 319 13.42 8.04 -2.05
CA THR A 319 13.27 7.93 -3.52
C THR A 319 12.15 6.98 -3.94
N VAL A 320 11.52 6.30 -2.97
CA VAL A 320 10.41 5.37 -3.16
C VAL A 320 9.05 6.08 -3.04
N PRO A 321 7.97 5.52 -3.59
CA PRO A 321 6.62 6.03 -3.34
C PRO A 321 6.28 6.02 -1.84
N ILE A 322 5.40 6.94 -1.44
CA ILE A 322 4.95 7.12 -0.05
C ILE A 322 3.47 6.78 0.03
N VAL A 323 3.14 5.87 0.94
CA VAL A 323 1.76 5.49 1.27
C VAL A 323 1.40 6.08 2.63
N LEU A 324 0.38 6.93 2.64
CA LEU A 324 -0.19 7.54 3.84
C LEU A 324 -1.34 6.67 4.36
N ALA A 325 -1.16 5.99 5.48
CA ALA A 325 -2.23 5.28 6.16
C ALA A 325 -2.94 6.24 7.14
N LEU A 326 -4.12 6.73 6.75
CA LEU A 326 -4.81 7.86 7.38
C LEU A 326 -6.13 7.43 8.01
N ASP A 327 -6.52 8.02 9.14
CA ASP A 327 -7.92 7.98 9.59
C ASP A 327 -8.78 9.00 8.83
N ALA A 328 -10.10 8.97 9.05
CA ALA A 328 -11.05 9.86 8.35
C ALA A 328 -10.79 11.37 8.61
N THR A 329 -10.14 11.72 9.72
CA THR A 329 -9.86 13.12 10.08
C THR A 329 -8.58 13.60 9.40
N THR A 330 -7.49 12.87 9.56
CA THR A 330 -6.18 13.14 8.96
C THR A 330 -6.19 13.00 7.44
N ALA A 331 -7.13 12.25 6.87
CA ALA A 331 -7.39 12.21 5.43
C ALA A 331 -7.85 13.54 4.84
N ARG A 332 -8.34 14.50 5.65
CA ARG A 332 -8.77 15.82 5.15
C ARG A 332 -7.62 16.75 4.86
N ILE A 333 -6.45 16.49 5.46
CA ILE A 333 -5.24 17.29 5.27
C ILE A 333 -4.75 17.14 3.83
N HIS A 334 -4.34 18.25 3.22
CA HIS A 334 -3.84 18.37 1.86
C HIS A 334 -2.35 17.96 1.80
N TRP A 335 -2.07 16.70 2.15
CA TRP A 335 -0.71 16.15 2.22
C TRP A 335 0.08 16.31 0.91
N GLU A 336 -0.59 16.29 -0.23
CA GLU A 336 -0.02 16.52 -1.56
C GLU A 336 0.67 17.89 -1.65
N MET A 337 0.16 18.88 -0.92
CA MET A 337 0.63 20.27 -0.92
C MET A 337 1.57 20.61 0.25
N VAL A 338 1.94 19.64 1.09
CA VAL A 338 2.99 19.84 2.09
C VAL A 338 4.32 20.06 1.37
N ALA A 339 5.06 21.11 1.78
CA ALA A 339 6.29 21.53 1.12
C ALA A 339 7.54 21.24 1.96
N ALA A 340 8.61 20.82 1.29
CA ALA A 340 9.91 20.55 1.88
C ALA A 340 10.54 21.82 2.50
N GLU A 341 10.42 22.93 1.77
CA GLU A 341 11.01 24.22 2.11
C GLU A 341 10.05 25.36 1.76
N ALA A 342 10.21 26.49 2.45
CA ALA A 342 9.53 27.73 2.13
C ALA A 342 10.04 28.33 0.81
N ALA A 343 9.29 29.27 0.23
CA ALA A 343 9.68 29.91 -1.02
C ALA A 343 10.97 30.72 -0.88
N GLY A 344 11.11 31.45 0.22
CA GLY A 344 12.21 32.37 0.52
C GLY A 344 12.18 33.67 -0.31
N ALA A 345 11.67 33.63 -1.54
CA ALA A 345 11.43 34.75 -2.45
C ALA A 345 10.32 34.40 -3.46
N ALA A 346 9.98 35.32 -4.37
CA ALA A 346 9.08 34.98 -5.48
C ALA A 346 9.74 33.90 -6.37
N VAL A 347 9.07 32.75 -6.48
CA VAL A 347 9.56 31.58 -7.22
C VAL A 347 8.45 30.98 -8.06
N ASP A 348 8.83 30.49 -9.24
CA ASP A 348 7.95 29.69 -10.09
C ASP A 348 7.73 28.29 -9.51
N PHE A 349 6.82 27.54 -10.14
CA PHE A 349 6.56 26.15 -9.75
C PHE A 349 7.81 25.27 -9.85
N ASN A 350 8.20 24.69 -8.72
CA ASN A 350 9.19 23.63 -8.64
C ASN A 350 8.52 22.31 -8.18
N PRO A 351 8.45 21.28 -9.03
CA PRO A 351 7.80 20.01 -8.69
C PRO A 351 8.57 19.19 -7.64
N GLU A 352 9.78 19.56 -7.26
CA GLU A 352 10.57 18.84 -6.25
C GLU A 352 10.31 19.33 -4.82
N ARG A 353 9.51 20.38 -4.67
CA ARG A 353 9.26 21.02 -3.37
C ARG A 353 8.00 20.55 -2.66
N PHE A 354 7.01 19.99 -3.36
CA PHE A 354 5.79 19.46 -2.73
C PHE A 354 5.81 17.94 -2.69
N LEU A 355 5.25 17.34 -1.64
CA LEU A 355 5.20 15.87 -1.52
C LEU A 355 4.47 15.22 -2.69
N GLY A 356 3.35 15.80 -3.14
CA GLY A 356 2.49 15.23 -4.19
C GLY A 356 3.06 15.30 -5.60
N THR A 357 4.06 16.16 -5.83
CA THR A 357 4.74 16.33 -7.13
C THR A 357 6.17 15.79 -7.10
N PHE A 358 6.79 15.66 -5.93
CA PHE A 358 8.11 15.05 -5.80
C PHE A 358 8.02 13.53 -5.66
N HIS A 359 7.22 13.04 -4.72
CA HIS A 359 7.04 11.61 -4.45
C HIS A 359 5.82 11.04 -5.16
N GLY A 360 5.80 9.72 -5.34
CA GLY A 360 4.58 8.99 -5.68
C GLY A 360 3.70 8.85 -4.44
N LEU A 361 2.81 9.81 -4.20
CA LEU A 361 1.98 9.85 -2.99
C LEU A 361 0.65 9.09 -3.20
N THR A 362 0.31 8.19 -2.28
CA THR A 362 -0.94 7.43 -2.26
C THR A 362 -1.50 7.36 -0.84
N ARG A 363 -2.82 7.31 -0.70
CA ARG A 363 -3.52 7.24 0.60
C ARG A 363 -4.12 5.85 0.82
N GLN A 364 -4.25 5.44 2.07
CA GLN A 364 -5.00 4.25 2.49
C GLN A 364 -5.80 4.61 3.73
N LEU A 365 -7.13 4.51 3.66
CA LEU A 365 -7.97 4.79 4.83
C LEU A 365 -7.95 3.65 5.82
N ARG A 366 -7.72 4.00 7.08
CA ARG A 366 -7.83 3.12 8.22
C ARG A 366 -9.30 3.00 8.60
N THR A 367 -9.91 1.88 8.22
CA THR A 367 -11.25 1.52 8.67
C THR A 367 -11.16 0.36 9.65
N THR A 368 -12.19 0.17 10.48
CA THR A 368 -12.26 -0.92 11.47
C THR A 368 -12.34 -2.31 10.83
N PHE A 369 -12.51 -2.39 9.51
CA PHE A 369 -12.60 -3.64 8.77
C PHE A 369 -11.37 -3.80 7.87
N ALA A 370 -10.86 -5.03 7.81
CA ALA A 370 -9.86 -5.41 6.84
C ALA A 370 -10.39 -5.12 5.44
N GLN A 371 -9.65 -4.31 4.70
CA GLN A 371 -9.93 -4.07 3.28
C GLN A 371 -9.92 -5.42 2.57
N LEU A 372 -10.87 -5.64 1.67
CA LEU A 372 -10.87 -6.77 0.73
C LEU A 372 -10.31 -6.26 -0.61
N PRO A 373 -8.98 -6.20 -0.82
CA PRO A 373 -8.45 -5.90 -2.13
C PRO A 373 -8.90 -6.98 -3.13
N GLU A 374 -9.47 -6.52 -4.25
CA GLU A 374 -9.95 -7.43 -5.29
C GLU A 374 -8.79 -8.07 -6.07
N PRO A 375 -8.93 -9.35 -6.50
CA PRO A 375 -7.90 -10.06 -7.25
C PRO A 375 -7.40 -9.30 -8.48
N PRO A 376 -6.15 -9.45 -8.93
CA PRO A 376 -5.59 -8.74 -10.09
C PRO A 376 -6.40 -8.93 -11.39
N ILE A 377 -6.37 -7.93 -12.29
CA ILE A 377 -7.12 -7.98 -13.57
C ILE A 377 -6.64 -9.20 -14.35
N LEU A 378 -7.55 -10.14 -14.61
CA LEU A 378 -7.25 -11.28 -15.47
C LEU A 378 -7.06 -10.75 -16.89
N THR A 379 -5.85 -10.85 -17.42
CA THR A 379 -5.49 -10.35 -18.77
C THR A 379 -6.17 -11.10 -19.92
N GLU A 380 -6.98 -12.12 -19.62
CA GLU A 380 -7.63 -12.98 -20.60
C GLU A 380 -9.00 -12.46 -21.05
N ARG A 381 -9.62 -11.55 -20.27
CA ARG A 381 -10.89 -10.90 -20.63
C ARG A 381 -10.64 -9.49 -21.20
N PRO A 382 -11.55 -8.96 -22.04
CA PRO A 382 -11.47 -7.56 -22.45
C PRO A 382 -11.53 -6.64 -21.23
N LEU A 383 -10.74 -5.56 -21.24
CA LEU A 383 -10.83 -4.49 -20.26
C LEU A 383 -12.16 -3.74 -20.47
N ARG A 384 -13.08 -3.82 -19.51
CA ARG A 384 -14.38 -3.14 -19.62
C ARG A 384 -14.35 -1.81 -18.88
N VAL A 385 -14.65 -0.73 -19.59
CA VAL A 385 -14.58 0.65 -19.09
C VAL A 385 -15.95 1.30 -19.20
N LEU A 386 -16.45 1.86 -18.09
CA LEU A 386 -17.63 2.69 -18.05
C LEU A 386 -17.21 4.17 -17.98
N VAL A 387 -17.68 4.98 -18.92
CA VAL A 387 -17.45 6.44 -18.90
C VAL A 387 -18.80 7.14 -18.75
N VAL A 388 -18.96 7.88 -17.67
CA VAL A 388 -20.14 8.68 -17.34
C VAL A 388 -19.74 10.14 -17.33
N ALA A 389 -20.42 10.97 -18.12
CA ALA A 389 -20.07 12.38 -18.26
C ALA A 389 -21.31 13.26 -18.39
N ASP A 390 -21.28 14.42 -17.73
CA ASP A 390 -22.32 15.46 -17.71
C ASP A 390 -23.75 14.92 -17.48
N PRO A 391 -24.03 14.27 -16.33
CA PRO A 391 -25.32 13.61 -16.08
C PRO A 391 -26.47 14.53 -15.67
N ALA A 392 -26.24 15.81 -15.37
CA ALA A 392 -27.19 16.70 -14.73
C ALA A 392 -27.68 17.81 -15.67
N GLU A 393 -28.88 17.65 -16.23
CA GLU A 393 -29.48 18.63 -17.16
C GLU A 393 -29.74 20.00 -16.50
N ASP A 394 -30.05 19.99 -15.20
CA ASP A 394 -30.32 21.18 -14.38
C ASP A 394 -29.05 21.94 -13.98
N ALA A 395 -27.87 21.37 -14.20
CA ALA A 395 -26.57 21.98 -13.93
C ALA A 395 -25.51 21.47 -14.91
N PRO A 396 -25.60 21.83 -16.20
CA PRO A 396 -24.72 21.26 -17.23
C PRO A 396 -23.25 21.66 -17.03
N LEU A 397 -22.35 20.73 -17.31
CA LEU A 397 -20.90 20.91 -17.32
C LEU A 397 -20.34 20.48 -18.68
N PRO A 398 -20.27 21.39 -19.66
CA PRO A 398 -19.70 21.07 -20.98
C PRO A 398 -18.27 20.53 -20.90
N GLY A 399 -17.43 21.08 -20.00
CA GLY A 399 -16.07 20.58 -19.77
C GLY A 399 -16.03 19.12 -19.29
N ALA A 400 -17.01 18.69 -18.49
CA ALA A 400 -17.12 17.29 -18.06
C ALA A 400 -17.49 16.36 -19.23
N GLN A 401 -18.33 16.83 -20.16
CA GLN A 401 -18.63 16.07 -21.38
C GLN A 401 -17.39 15.96 -22.28
N GLU A 402 -16.65 17.06 -22.50
CA GLU A 402 -15.40 17.07 -23.26
C GLU A 402 -14.34 16.13 -22.64
N GLU A 403 -14.25 16.09 -21.31
CA GLU A 403 -13.41 15.13 -20.57
C GLU A 403 -13.82 13.68 -20.85
N GLY A 404 -15.10 13.35 -20.73
CA GLY A 404 -15.61 12.01 -21.01
C GLY A 404 -15.35 11.54 -22.44
N GLU A 405 -15.52 12.43 -23.42
CA GLU A 405 -15.22 12.17 -24.83
C GLU A 405 -13.72 11.93 -25.05
N ALA A 406 -12.86 12.75 -24.45
CA ALA A 406 -11.41 12.58 -24.54
C ALA A 406 -10.92 11.27 -23.89
N VAL A 407 -11.45 10.90 -22.73
CA VAL A 407 -11.11 9.65 -22.05
C VAL A 407 -11.55 8.44 -22.90
N ALA A 408 -12.76 8.46 -23.45
CA ALA A 408 -13.22 7.39 -24.33
C ALA A 408 -12.34 7.24 -25.57
N ALA A 409 -11.91 8.36 -26.18
CA ALA A 409 -11.01 8.35 -27.33
C ALA A 409 -9.63 7.73 -27.01
N ILE A 410 -9.08 7.98 -25.81
CA ILE A 410 -7.82 7.36 -25.36
C ILE A 410 -7.96 5.83 -25.25
N PHE A 411 -9.09 5.34 -24.72
CA PHE A 411 -9.34 3.90 -24.66
C PHE A 411 -9.57 3.27 -26.04
N ASP A 412 -10.18 3.99 -26.97
CA ASP A 412 -10.31 3.55 -28.37
C ASP A 412 -8.94 3.47 -29.07
N GLU A 413 -8.04 4.45 -28.87
CA GLU A 413 -6.65 4.41 -29.33
C GLU A 413 -5.91 3.21 -28.73
N PHE A 414 -6.11 2.96 -27.44
CA PHE A 414 -5.52 1.81 -26.76
C PHE A 414 -6.01 0.48 -27.36
N ALA A 415 -7.28 0.39 -27.74
CA ALA A 415 -7.87 -0.80 -28.35
C ALA A 415 -7.28 -1.13 -29.74
N GLN A 416 -6.73 -0.14 -30.45
CA GLN A 416 -6.09 -0.34 -31.76
C GLN A 416 -4.73 -1.06 -31.64
N HIS A 417 -4.15 -1.12 -30.45
CA HIS A 417 -2.86 -1.79 -30.24
C HIS A 417 -3.00 -3.32 -30.26
N SER A 418 -2.04 -3.98 -30.92
CA SER A 418 -2.03 -5.44 -31.10
C SER A 418 -2.13 -6.20 -29.78
N GLY A 419 -3.13 -7.09 -29.65
CA GLY A 419 -3.30 -7.93 -28.46
C GLY A 419 -4.03 -7.25 -27.30
N ARG A 420 -4.56 -6.03 -27.49
CA ARG A 420 -5.46 -5.37 -26.54
C ARG A 420 -6.92 -5.64 -26.91
N ARG A 421 -7.75 -5.89 -25.91
CA ARG A 421 -9.20 -5.96 -26.04
C ARG A 421 -9.80 -5.02 -25.00
N VAL A 422 -10.55 -4.03 -25.45
CA VAL A 422 -11.18 -3.01 -24.60
C VAL A 422 -12.63 -2.87 -25.06
N GLU A 423 -13.53 -2.74 -24.11
CA GLU A 423 -14.94 -2.42 -24.34
C GLU A 423 -15.24 -1.14 -23.57
N VAL A 424 -15.67 -0.08 -24.28
CA VAL A 424 -15.98 1.22 -23.69
C VAL A 424 -17.48 1.48 -23.77
N VAL A 425 -18.13 1.55 -22.61
CA VAL A 425 -19.54 1.96 -22.48
C VAL A 425 -19.57 3.46 -22.19
N ARG A 426 -20.33 4.20 -23.01
CA ARG A 426 -20.39 5.67 -22.98
C ARG A 426 -21.79 6.14 -22.58
N LEU A 427 -21.91 6.71 -21.39
CA LEU A 427 -23.11 7.37 -20.91
C LEU A 427 -22.81 8.87 -20.83
N PHE A 428 -23.05 9.59 -21.93
CA PHE A 428 -22.77 11.02 -22.05
C PHE A 428 -24.06 11.83 -22.10
N GLY A 429 -24.07 12.94 -21.35
CA GLY A 429 -25.19 13.84 -21.24
C GLY A 429 -26.34 13.26 -20.42
N PRO A 430 -27.29 14.11 -19.99
CA PRO A 430 -28.35 13.73 -19.05
C PRO A 430 -29.32 12.68 -19.61
N GLY A 431 -29.47 12.58 -20.93
CA GLY A 431 -30.35 11.60 -21.57
C GLY A 431 -29.85 10.16 -21.49
N ARG A 432 -28.52 9.93 -21.55
CA ARG A 432 -27.93 8.59 -21.45
C ARG A 432 -27.42 8.29 -20.05
N ALA A 433 -26.79 9.26 -19.41
CA ALA A 433 -26.23 9.18 -18.07
C ALA A 433 -27.29 9.38 -16.98
N THR A 434 -28.47 8.76 -17.10
CA THR A 434 -29.49 8.87 -16.05
C THR A 434 -29.07 8.07 -14.82
N ARG A 435 -29.53 8.49 -13.63
CA ARG A 435 -29.26 7.78 -12.36
C ARG A 435 -29.58 6.28 -12.45
N VAL A 436 -30.70 5.94 -13.07
CA VAL A 436 -31.15 4.55 -13.23
C VAL A 436 -30.25 3.80 -14.21
N ASN A 437 -29.89 4.40 -15.35
CA ASN A 437 -29.01 3.76 -16.32
C ASN A 437 -27.62 3.47 -15.74
N VAL A 438 -27.03 4.43 -15.02
CA VAL A 438 -25.73 4.22 -14.38
C VAL A 438 -25.82 3.09 -13.35
N LEU A 439 -26.86 3.09 -12.50
CA LEU A 439 -27.05 2.02 -11.51
C LEU A 439 -27.31 0.66 -12.16
N ASP A 440 -28.11 0.59 -13.23
CA ASP A 440 -28.35 -0.64 -13.99
C ASP A 440 -27.06 -1.23 -14.56
N HIS A 441 -26.19 -0.38 -15.13
CA HIS A 441 -24.88 -0.80 -15.62
C HIS A 441 -23.99 -1.33 -14.48
N LEU A 442 -23.97 -0.66 -13.33
CA LEU A 442 -23.16 -1.11 -12.19
C LEU A 442 -23.68 -2.39 -11.55
N ILE A 443 -24.99 -2.65 -11.57
CA ILE A 443 -25.60 -3.87 -10.99
C ILE A 443 -25.50 -5.05 -11.96
N ASN A 444 -25.87 -4.84 -13.23
CA ASN A 444 -26.09 -5.94 -14.17
C ASN A 444 -24.87 -6.23 -15.06
N GLN A 445 -23.82 -5.42 -14.97
CA GLN A 445 -22.62 -5.57 -15.79
C GLN A 445 -21.36 -5.43 -14.95
N HIS A 446 -20.29 -6.11 -15.38
CA HIS A 446 -18.98 -6.02 -14.75
C HIS A 446 -18.11 -4.96 -15.45
N PHE A 447 -17.57 -3.98 -14.71
CA PHE A 447 -16.56 -3.05 -15.22
C PHE A 447 -15.24 -3.20 -14.47
N ASP A 448 -14.12 -3.19 -15.19
CA ASP A 448 -12.79 -3.10 -14.56
C ASP A 448 -12.49 -1.66 -14.14
N LEU A 449 -13.05 -0.70 -14.87
CA LEU A 449 -12.73 0.72 -14.77
C LEU A 449 -13.97 1.57 -14.92
N MET A 450 -14.08 2.62 -14.09
CA MET A 450 -15.12 3.64 -14.24
C MET A 450 -14.49 5.03 -14.21
N HIS A 451 -14.88 5.86 -15.15
CA HIS A 451 -14.59 7.29 -15.15
C HIS A 451 -15.91 8.05 -15.01
N TYR A 452 -15.98 8.93 -14.01
CA TYR A 452 -17.11 9.80 -13.76
C TYR A 452 -16.63 11.26 -13.79
N ALA A 453 -17.25 12.07 -14.64
CA ALA A 453 -17.06 13.51 -14.70
C ALA A 453 -18.41 14.21 -14.53
N GLY A 454 -18.56 15.00 -13.47
CA GLY A 454 -19.82 15.67 -13.16
C GLY A 454 -19.89 16.19 -11.73
N HIS A 455 -21.08 16.50 -11.26
CA HIS A 455 -21.28 17.04 -9.91
C HIS A 455 -21.32 15.95 -8.84
N CYS A 456 -20.88 16.31 -7.62
CA CYS A 456 -21.00 15.50 -6.42
C CYS A 456 -21.67 16.32 -5.30
N PHE A 457 -22.55 15.68 -4.53
CA PHE A 457 -23.20 16.25 -3.36
C PHE A 457 -22.58 15.68 -2.08
N PHE A 458 -22.26 16.55 -1.12
CA PHE A 458 -21.80 16.15 0.20
C PHE A 458 -22.81 16.50 1.30
N ASN A 459 -23.21 15.51 2.09
CA ASN A 459 -24.12 15.70 3.21
C ASN A 459 -23.37 15.64 4.55
N LYS A 460 -22.98 16.80 5.09
CA LYS A 460 -22.27 16.90 6.38
C LYS A 460 -23.03 16.27 7.55
N ALA A 461 -24.36 16.34 7.55
CA ALA A 461 -25.20 15.82 8.64
C ALA A 461 -25.37 14.30 8.55
N ASN A 462 -25.36 13.75 7.33
CA ASN A 462 -25.51 12.33 7.08
C ASN A 462 -24.59 11.90 5.92
N PRO A 463 -23.29 11.68 6.19
CA PRO A 463 -22.29 11.45 5.15
C PRO A 463 -22.60 10.29 4.17
N PRO A 464 -23.23 9.17 4.58
CA PRO A 464 -23.70 8.12 3.67
C PRO A 464 -24.69 8.56 2.58
N LEU A 465 -25.34 9.72 2.69
CA LEU A 465 -26.21 10.29 1.66
C LEU A 465 -25.46 11.12 0.61
N SER A 466 -24.14 11.24 0.73
CA SER A 466 -23.29 11.90 -0.26
C SER A 466 -23.15 11.04 -1.52
N GLY A 467 -22.99 11.68 -2.68
CA GLY A 467 -22.68 10.98 -3.93
C GLY A 467 -22.93 11.78 -5.20
N TRP A 468 -22.92 11.09 -6.34
CA TRP A 468 -23.02 11.71 -7.67
C TRP A 468 -24.41 12.28 -7.95
N ILE A 469 -24.45 13.49 -8.51
CA ILE A 469 -25.69 14.21 -8.82
C ILE A 469 -26.12 13.96 -10.26
N PHE A 470 -27.42 13.74 -10.45
CA PHE A 470 -28.10 13.50 -11.71
C PHE A 470 -29.28 14.46 -11.86
N THR A 471 -29.85 14.55 -13.07
CA THR A 471 -30.98 15.42 -13.39
C THR A 471 -32.07 15.44 -12.31
N GLY A 472 -32.44 16.65 -11.88
CA GLY A 472 -33.45 16.90 -10.87
C GLY A 472 -32.92 16.68 -9.45
N GLN A 473 -31.66 17.05 -9.21
CA GLN A 473 -30.95 16.91 -7.93
C GLN A 473 -30.97 15.49 -7.34
N LYS A 474 -31.11 14.48 -8.19
CA LYS A 474 -31.14 13.08 -7.75
C LYS A 474 -29.73 12.63 -7.44
N VAL A 475 -29.52 12.06 -6.26
CA VAL A 475 -28.21 11.55 -5.84
C VAL A 475 -28.17 10.02 -6.02
N LEU A 476 -27.04 9.51 -6.52
CA LEU A 476 -26.62 8.12 -6.35
C LEU A 476 -25.63 8.07 -5.19
N SER A 477 -26.11 7.66 -4.01
CA SER A 477 -25.36 7.79 -2.77
C SER A 477 -24.54 6.55 -2.43
N ALA A 478 -23.70 6.66 -1.40
CA ALA A 478 -23.02 5.50 -0.81
C ALA A 478 -24.00 4.37 -0.41
N ASN A 479 -25.25 4.68 -0.05
CA ASN A 479 -26.26 3.66 0.28
C ASN A 479 -26.66 2.79 -0.92
N GLU A 480 -26.85 3.38 -2.10
CA GLU A 480 -27.15 2.61 -3.31
C GLU A 480 -25.94 1.80 -3.75
N LEU A 481 -24.75 2.41 -3.74
CA LEU A 481 -23.49 1.74 -4.06
C LEU A 481 -23.21 0.59 -3.08
N ASN A 482 -23.66 0.72 -1.83
CA ASN A 482 -23.50 -0.32 -0.82
C ASN A 482 -24.27 -1.62 -1.14
N ARG A 483 -25.21 -1.59 -2.08
CA ARG A 483 -26.02 -2.74 -2.50
C ARG A 483 -25.51 -3.43 -3.75
N ILE A 484 -24.40 -2.96 -4.32
CA ILE A 484 -23.81 -3.51 -5.53
C ILE A 484 -22.76 -4.54 -5.11
N ASP A 485 -22.85 -5.75 -5.67
CA ASP A 485 -21.98 -6.87 -5.32
C ASP A 485 -20.55 -6.70 -5.84
N GLN A 486 -20.38 -6.01 -6.97
CA GLN A 486 -19.10 -5.76 -7.62
C GLN A 486 -19.00 -4.29 -8.04
N VAL A 487 -18.11 -3.54 -7.41
CA VAL A 487 -17.79 -2.18 -7.84
C VAL A 487 -16.64 -2.20 -8.86
N PRO A 488 -16.55 -1.22 -9.77
CA PRO A 488 -15.39 -1.09 -10.63
C PRO A 488 -14.11 -1.02 -9.81
N ARG A 489 -13.09 -1.75 -10.25
CA ARG A 489 -11.84 -1.93 -9.48
C ARG A 489 -11.01 -0.65 -9.36
N PHE A 490 -11.11 0.18 -10.37
CA PHE A 490 -10.51 1.50 -10.40
C PHE A 490 -11.56 2.51 -10.85
N ILE A 491 -11.75 3.52 -10.01
CA ILE A 491 -12.71 4.60 -10.25
C ILE A 491 -11.94 5.90 -10.29
N PHE A 492 -12.13 6.64 -11.36
CA PHE A 492 -11.65 7.98 -11.53
C PHE A 492 -12.86 8.91 -11.45
N SER A 493 -12.96 9.72 -10.40
CA SER A 493 -14.10 10.59 -10.14
C SER A 493 -13.67 12.05 -10.13
N ASN A 494 -13.80 12.71 -11.29
CA ASN A 494 -13.76 14.17 -11.39
C ASN A 494 -15.11 14.74 -11.00
N ALA A 495 -15.35 14.76 -9.70
CA ALA A 495 -16.59 15.24 -9.13
C ALA A 495 -16.36 15.79 -7.73
N CYS A 496 -16.35 17.12 -7.65
CA CYS A 496 -16.26 17.84 -6.39
C CYS A 496 -17.59 18.50 -6.01
N GLU A 497 -17.69 18.94 -4.75
CA GLU A 497 -18.88 19.55 -4.17
C GLU A 497 -19.31 20.73 -5.04
N SER A 498 -20.37 20.53 -5.80
CA SER A 498 -21.05 21.58 -6.52
C SER A 498 -21.98 22.26 -5.51
N GLY A 499 -21.80 23.55 -5.26
CA GLY A 499 -22.64 24.36 -4.36
C GLY A 499 -24.08 24.58 -4.86
N ILE A 500 -24.72 23.54 -5.44
CA ILE A 500 -26.02 23.60 -6.12
C ILE A 500 -27.20 23.67 -5.11
N THR A 501 -26.95 23.51 -3.80
CA THR A 501 -27.96 23.85 -2.78
C THR A 501 -27.90 25.34 -2.43
N PRO A 502 -29.01 26.11 -2.50
CA PRO A 502 -29.04 27.59 -2.42
C PRO A 502 -28.58 28.24 -1.11
N ASP A 503 -28.16 27.48 -0.10
CA ASP A 503 -28.04 27.99 1.27
C ASP A 503 -26.60 28.00 1.82
N ARG A 504 -25.59 27.60 1.04
CA ARG A 504 -24.20 27.44 1.54
C ARG A 504 -23.09 27.73 0.53
N ALA A 505 -23.18 28.84 -0.21
CA ALA A 505 -22.08 29.29 -1.08
C ALA A 505 -20.79 29.64 -0.30
N ASP A 506 -20.88 29.85 1.02
CA ASP A 506 -19.77 30.39 1.83
C ASP A 506 -18.97 29.35 2.62
N LYS A 507 -19.17 28.04 2.40
CA LYS A 507 -18.40 27.00 3.11
C LYS A 507 -17.84 25.97 2.14
N ARG A 508 -16.66 26.26 1.60
CA ARG A 508 -15.78 25.24 0.99
C ARG A 508 -15.53 24.16 2.03
N SER A 509 -15.87 22.92 1.71
CA SER A 509 -15.75 21.83 2.66
C SER A 509 -14.75 20.79 2.16
N ALA A 510 -13.55 20.78 2.73
CA ALA A 510 -12.57 19.68 2.60
C ALA A 510 -13.09 18.33 3.19
N LEU A 511 -14.38 18.26 3.54
CA LEU A 511 -15.06 17.16 4.22
C LEU A 511 -15.40 15.98 3.30
N MET A 512 -15.28 16.13 1.98
CA MET A 512 -15.85 15.20 1.00
C MET A 512 -15.04 13.90 0.82
N ALA A 513 -13.70 13.97 0.84
CA ALA A 513 -12.83 12.86 0.47
C ALA A 513 -13.00 11.55 1.29
N PRO A 514 -13.38 11.57 2.59
CA PRO A 514 -13.54 10.32 3.34
C PRO A 514 -14.86 9.61 2.99
N SER A 515 -16.04 10.15 3.28
CA SER A 515 -17.26 9.31 3.38
C SER A 515 -17.82 8.68 2.08
N PHE A 516 -17.80 9.37 0.94
CA PHE A 516 -18.30 8.81 -0.31
C PHE A 516 -17.26 7.87 -0.94
N ALA A 517 -16.01 8.28 -0.95
CA ALA A 517 -14.91 7.44 -1.42
C ALA A 517 -14.70 6.22 -0.49
N GLU A 518 -14.94 6.34 0.82
CA GLU A 518 -14.98 5.25 1.82
C GLU A 518 -15.87 4.10 1.38
N SER A 519 -17.02 4.38 0.73
CA SER A 519 -17.92 3.34 0.26
C SER A 519 -17.32 2.46 -0.84
N PHE A 520 -16.43 3.03 -1.65
CA PHE A 520 -15.64 2.32 -2.66
C PHE A 520 -14.38 1.67 -2.05
N PHE A 521 -13.71 2.35 -1.11
CA PHE A 521 -12.54 1.80 -0.42
C PHE A 521 -12.86 0.60 0.47
N ALA A 522 -14.00 0.63 1.16
CA ALA A 522 -14.48 -0.50 1.96
C ALA A 522 -14.63 -1.77 1.11
N ARG A 523 -14.74 -1.62 -0.22
CA ARG A 523 -14.83 -2.71 -1.21
C ARG A 523 -13.53 -2.97 -1.96
N GLY A 524 -12.42 -2.35 -1.56
CA GLY A 524 -11.10 -2.58 -2.16
C GLY A 524 -10.87 -1.94 -3.53
N ALA A 525 -11.71 -0.99 -3.95
CA ALA A 525 -11.49 -0.23 -5.17
C ALA A 525 -10.35 0.80 -5.00
N ASN A 526 -9.57 0.99 -6.06
CA ASN A 526 -8.66 2.14 -6.18
C ASN A 526 -9.48 3.34 -6.65
N PHE A 527 -9.27 4.50 -6.04
CA PHE A 527 -10.10 5.68 -6.30
C PHE A 527 -9.22 6.92 -6.48
N VAL A 528 -9.41 7.60 -7.60
CA VAL A 528 -8.89 8.95 -7.83
C VAL A 528 -10.03 9.94 -7.69
N CYS A 529 -9.82 10.98 -6.91
CA CYS A 529 -10.80 12.04 -6.70
C CYS A 529 -10.12 13.38 -6.50
N THR A 530 -10.96 14.41 -6.45
CA THR A 530 -10.56 15.77 -6.15
C THR A 530 -11.10 16.17 -4.77
N ALA A 531 -10.32 16.94 -4.00
CA ALA A 531 -10.70 17.34 -2.65
C ALA A 531 -11.50 18.64 -2.57
N TRP A 532 -11.40 19.47 -3.61
CA TRP A 532 -12.14 20.72 -3.79
C TRP A 532 -12.42 20.96 -5.29
N PRO A 533 -13.35 21.88 -5.66
CA PRO A 533 -13.67 22.17 -7.06
C PRO A 533 -12.44 22.50 -7.89
N VAL A 534 -12.39 21.99 -9.12
CA VAL A 534 -11.24 22.08 -10.03
C VAL A 534 -11.59 22.84 -11.30
N ASP A 535 -10.58 23.41 -11.96
CA ASP A 535 -10.72 24.06 -13.26
C ASP A 535 -10.95 23.02 -14.38
N ASP A 536 -11.91 23.27 -15.28
CA ASP A 536 -12.30 22.33 -16.35
C ASP A 536 -11.14 21.99 -17.29
N THR A 537 -10.31 22.98 -17.66
CA THR A 537 -9.18 22.76 -18.57
C THR A 537 -8.10 21.93 -17.87
N ALA A 538 -7.78 22.26 -16.62
CA ALA A 538 -6.86 21.48 -15.82
C ALA A 538 -7.39 20.05 -15.55
N ALA A 539 -8.70 19.87 -15.39
CA ALA A 539 -9.32 18.57 -15.17
C ALA A 539 -9.21 17.65 -16.39
N LEU A 540 -9.55 18.18 -17.56
CA LEU A 540 -9.38 17.51 -18.84
C LEU A 540 -7.92 17.08 -19.09
N GLU A 541 -6.97 17.99 -18.91
CA GLU A 541 -5.55 17.71 -19.14
C GLU A 541 -4.99 16.73 -18.10
N PHE A 542 -5.45 16.78 -16.85
CA PHE A 542 -5.09 15.77 -15.86
C PHE A 542 -5.55 14.38 -16.30
N ALA A 543 -6.82 14.23 -16.68
CA ALA A 543 -7.37 12.94 -17.11
C ALA A 543 -6.62 12.41 -18.35
N ARG A 544 -6.32 13.27 -19.32
CA ARG A 544 -5.52 12.93 -20.51
C ARG A 544 -4.14 12.41 -20.12
N ARG A 545 -3.38 13.19 -19.34
CA ARG A 545 -2.02 12.80 -18.94
C ARG A 545 -2.02 11.50 -18.12
N PHE A 546 -2.95 11.39 -17.18
CA PHE A 546 -3.09 10.22 -16.33
C PHE A 546 -3.35 8.95 -17.17
N TYR A 547 -4.40 8.95 -18.00
CA TYR A 547 -4.78 7.77 -18.78
C TYR A 547 -3.75 7.38 -19.82
N ARG A 548 -3.12 8.36 -20.50
CA ARG A 548 -2.04 8.05 -21.45
C ARG A 548 -0.84 7.41 -20.75
N GLY A 549 -0.50 7.87 -19.55
CA GLY A 549 0.58 7.31 -18.74
C GLY A 549 0.32 5.86 -18.31
N ILE A 550 -0.80 5.64 -17.62
CA ILE A 550 -1.15 4.32 -17.07
C ILE A 550 -1.50 3.26 -18.14
N LEU A 551 -1.83 3.69 -19.37
CA LEU A 551 -2.02 2.81 -20.53
C LEU A 551 -0.75 2.64 -21.38
N GLY A 552 0.33 3.37 -21.08
CA GLY A 552 1.60 3.28 -21.81
C GLY A 552 1.56 3.92 -23.21
N LEU A 553 0.72 4.93 -23.40
CA LEU A 553 0.52 5.67 -24.65
C LEU A 553 1.32 6.99 -24.72
N TYR A 554 2.16 7.28 -23.72
CA TYR A 554 2.84 8.58 -23.60
C TYR A 554 4.16 8.69 -24.38
N ASP A 555 4.98 7.63 -24.51
CA ASP A 555 6.38 7.78 -24.98
C ASP A 555 6.88 6.74 -26.01
N GLN A 556 6.03 6.14 -26.85
CA GLN A 556 6.38 5.02 -27.78
C GLN A 556 7.08 3.79 -27.12
N SER A 557 7.47 3.88 -25.85
CA SER A 557 8.22 2.91 -25.05
C SER A 557 7.32 1.77 -24.59
N LEU A 558 5.99 1.93 -24.73
CA LEU A 558 4.94 0.95 -24.40
C LEU A 558 4.97 0.46 -22.93
N PHE A 559 5.76 1.08 -22.07
CA PHE A 559 5.76 0.80 -20.64
C PHE A 559 4.68 1.66 -19.99
N ALA A 560 3.59 1.03 -19.58
CA ALA A 560 2.60 1.69 -18.74
C ALA A 560 3.26 2.16 -17.44
N GLU A 561 2.87 3.34 -16.96
CA GLU A 561 3.24 3.86 -15.64
C GLU A 561 2.52 3.07 -14.53
N SER A 562 3.10 3.02 -13.32
CA SER A 562 2.35 2.66 -12.12
C SER A 562 1.37 3.78 -11.80
N LEU A 563 0.37 3.49 -10.99
CA LEU A 563 -0.63 4.49 -10.68
C LEU A 563 -0.04 5.69 -9.91
N HIS A 564 0.93 5.47 -9.01
CA HIS A 564 1.62 6.58 -8.34
C HIS A 564 2.47 7.43 -9.30
N GLU A 565 3.05 6.85 -10.36
CA GLU A 565 3.78 7.56 -11.40
C GLU A 565 2.82 8.44 -12.21
N ALA A 566 1.73 7.85 -12.70
CA ALA A 566 0.72 8.54 -13.49
C ALA A 566 0.09 9.72 -12.73
N MET A 567 -0.22 9.54 -11.44
CA MET A 567 -0.72 10.63 -10.59
C MET A 567 0.30 11.77 -10.44
N ARG A 568 1.57 11.44 -10.16
CA ARG A 568 2.61 12.45 -9.95
C ARG A 568 2.86 13.26 -11.22
N GLU A 569 3.01 12.59 -12.36
CA GLU A 569 3.27 13.28 -13.62
C GLU A 569 2.05 14.09 -14.09
N ALA A 570 0.83 13.60 -13.89
CA ALA A 570 -0.38 14.39 -14.18
C ALA A 570 -0.45 15.67 -13.34
N ARG A 571 -0.19 15.61 -12.02
CA ARG A 571 -0.12 16.81 -11.17
C ARG A 571 0.94 17.81 -11.65
N ARG A 572 2.12 17.32 -12.04
CA ARG A 572 3.21 18.17 -12.56
C ARG A 572 2.81 18.87 -13.85
N GLU A 573 2.10 18.18 -14.73
CA GLU A 573 1.65 18.73 -16.01
C GLU A 573 0.66 19.86 -15.78
N ILE A 574 -0.40 19.60 -15.02
CA ILE A 574 -1.46 20.59 -14.83
C ILE A 574 -1.04 21.76 -13.95
N ALA A 575 -0.08 21.58 -13.03
CA ALA A 575 0.46 22.69 -12.24
C ALA A 575 1.06 23.80 -13.11
N ARG A 576 1.44 23.50 -14.36
CA ARG A 576 2.01 24.48 -15.30
C ARG A 576 0.96 25.18 -16.17
N LEU A 577 -0.33 24.82 -16.06
CA LEU A 577 -1.44 25.38 -16.85
C LEU A 577 -1.98 26.69 -16.24
N GLY A 578 -1.08 27.63 -15.95
CA GLY A 578 -1.44 28.94 -15.39
C GLY A 578 -2.17 28.87 -14.05
N ALA A 579 -3.02 29.86 -13.79
CA ALA A 579 -3.72 30.02 -12.50
C ALA A 579 -4.72 28.89 -12.22
N GLY A 580 -5.47 28.42 -13.23
CA GLY A 580 -6.40 27.30 -13.08
C GLY A 580 -5.68 26.00 -12.71
N GLY A 581 -4.54 25.75 -13.37
CA GLY A 581 -3.64 24.65 -13.04
C GLY A 581 -3.08 24.71 -11.61
N MET A 582 -2.61 25.89 -11.20
CA MET A 582 -2.08 26.15 -9.85
C MET A 582 -3.11 25.87 -8.73
N GLN A 583 -4.38 26.18 -8.96
CA GLN A 583 -5.46 25.94 -7.99
C GLN A 583 -5.97 24.50 -8.00
N THR A 584 -5.64 23.72 -9.05
CA THR A 584 -6.21 22.40 -9.29
C THR A 584 -5.26 21.25 -8.92
N TRP A 585 -3.96 21.37 -9.15
CA TRP A 585 -3.03 20.23 -9.05
C TRP A 585 -3.03 19.53 -7.69
N GLY A 586 -3.15 20.29 -6.60
CA GLY A 586 -3.16 19.78 -5.23
C GLY A 586 -4.46 19.07 -4.86
N ALA A 587 -5.54 19.28 -5.62
CA ALA A 587 -6.86 18.71 -5.34
C ALA A 587 -6.88 17.21 -5.57
N TYR A 588 -6.09 16.74 -6.55
CA TYR A 588 -6.10 15.34 -6.97
C TYR A 588 -5.47 14.43 -5.92
N GLN A 589 -6.26 13.47 -5.45
CA GLN A 589 -5.90 12.49 -4.45
C GLN A 589 -6.09 11.08 -5.02
N HIS A 590 -5.20 10.17 -4.62
CA HIS A 590 -5.34 8.75 -4.92
C HIS A 590 -5.36 7.96 -3.62
N TYR A 591 -6.28 7.01 -3.56
CA TYR A 591 -6.40 6.05 -2.48
C TYR A 591 -6.42 4.63 -3.03
N GLY A 592 -5.55 3.75 -2.51
CA GLY A 592 -5.43 2.38 -2.98
C GLY A 592 -4.00 1.84 -2.98
N ASP A 593 -3.66 1.06 -4.01
CA ASP A 593 -2.33 0.48 -4.23
C ASP A 593 -1.49 1.42 -5.11
N PRO A 594 -0.37 1.98 -4.61
CA PRO A 594 0.49 2.86 -5.41
C PRO A 594 1.05 2.15 -6.66
N ASN A 595 1.26 0.84 -6.59
CA ASN A 595 1.91 0.04 -7.62
C ASN A 595 0.91 -0.58 -8.60
N LEU A 596 -0.39 -0.24 -8.50
CA LEU A 596 -1.39 -0.71 -9.44
C LEU A 596 -0.98 -0.36 -10.87
N ARG A 597 -1.10 -1.34 -11.76
CA ARG A 597 -0.98 -1.17 -13.21
C ARG A 597 -2.21 -1.76 -13.88
N ILE A 598 -2.88 -0.97 -14.71
CA ILE A 598 -3.98 -1.47 -15.56
C ILE A 598 -3.44 -2.55 -16.52
N ILE A 599 -2.17 -2.41 -16.92
CA ILE A 599 -1.48 -3.31 -17.82
C ILE A 599 -0.33 -4.00 -17.07
N PRO A 600 -0.41 -5.32 -16.79
CA PRO A 600 0.67 -6.04 -16.14
C PRO A 600 1.96 -6.08 -16.99
N LEU A 601 3.13 -5.96 -16.35
CA LEU A 601 4.46 -5.99 -17.00
C LEU A 601 4.69 -7.25 -17.86
N GLY A 602 4.20 -8.41 -17.42
CA GLY A 602 4.30 -9.67 -18.16
C GLY A 602 3.48 -9.72 -19.46
N ALA A 603 2.44 -8.88 -19.58
CA ALA A 603 1.66 -8.73 -20.80
C ALA A 603 2.36 -7.79 -21.82
N GLN A 604 3.18 -6.85 -21.33
CA GLN A 604 3.96 -5.94 -22.17
C GLN A 604 5.08 -6.71 -22.90
N THR A 605 5.83 -7.56 -22.19
CA THR A 605 6.98 -8.32 -22.76
C THR A 605 6.60 -9.33 -23.84
N LYS A 606 5.44 -10.01 -23.72
CA LYS A 606 4.95 -10.94 -24.76
C LYS A 606 4.70 -10.23 -26.10
N THR A 607 4.25 -8.98 -26.04
CA THR A 607 3.94 -8.16 -27.22
C THR A 607 5.21 -7.67 -27.90
N THR A 608 6.23 -7.26 -27.12
CA THR A 608 7.54 -6.83 -27.63
C THR A 608 8.29 -7.98 -28.34
N VAL A 609 8.27 -9.19 -27.76
CA VAL A 609 8.91 -10.38 -28.36
C VAL A 609 8.19 -10.84 -29.64
N ALA A 610 6.86 -10.73 -29.70
CA ALA A 610 6.09 -11.02 -30.91
C ALA A 610 6.38 -10.03 -32.05
N ARG A 611 6.61 -8.75 -31.72
CA ARG A 611 6.92 -7.68 -32.69
C ARG A 611 8.36 -7.81 -33.23
N ALA A 612 9.32 -8.14 -32.36
CA ALA A 612 10.70 -8.45 -32.77
C ALA A 612 10.77 -9.67 -33.72
N ARG A 613 9.95 -10.70 -33.50
CA ARG A 613 9.86 -11.87 -34.39
C ARG A 613 9.22 -11.55 -35.75
N LYS A 614 8.25 -10.62 -35.83
CA LYS A 614 7.65 -10.19 -37.10
C LYS A 614 8.56 -9.29 -37.93
N ALA A 615 9.39 -8.47 -37.29
CA ALA A 615 10.38 -7.63 -37.98
C ALA A 615 11.56 -8.43 -38.57
N ALA A 616 11.83 -9.64 -38.05
CA ALA A 616 12.97 -10.46 -38.42
C ALA A 616 12.76 -11.40 -39.64
N TRP A 617 11.59 -11.41 -40.28
CA TRP A 617 11.36 -12.23 -41.48
C TRP A 617 10.82 -11.42 -42.68
N PRO A 618 11.67 -11.04 -43.64
CA PRO A 618 11.23 -10.78 -45.00
C PRO A 618 10.93 -12.12 -45.68
N VAL A 619 9.73 -12.27 -46.21
CA VAL A 619 9.32 -13.44 -47.01
C VAL A 619 10.14 -13.44 -48.32
N VAL A 620 11.21 -14.23 -48.36
CA VAL A 620 11.95 -14.49 -49.60
C VAL A 620 11.12 -15.46 -50.46
N ARG A 621 10.42 -14.94 -51.48
CA ARG A 621 9.86 -15.73 -52.57
C ARG A 621 11.01 -16.39 -53.34
N LYS A 622 11.18 -17.71 -53.21
CA LYS A 622 12.13 -18.50 -54.00
C LYS A 622 11.72 -18.50 -55.48
N SER A 623 12.50 -17.85 -56.33
CA SER A 623 12.49 -18.05 -57.77
C SER A 623 13.11 -19.41 -58.11
N ARG A 624 12.41 -20.20 -58.92
CA ARG A 624 12.93 -21.43 -59.54
C ARG A 624 13.85 -21.04 -60.70
N GLN A 625 15.07 -21.58 -60.75
CA GLN A 625 15.88 -21.63 -61.96
C GLN A 625 16.06 -23.07 -62.45
N PRO A 626 16.23 -23.27 -63.78
CA PRO A 626 16.01 -24.55 -64.43
C PRO A 626 17.29 -25.39 -64.52
N ARG A 627 17.11 -26.71 -64.53
CA ARG A 627 18.15 -27.70 -64.86
C ARG A 627 18.62 -27.54 -66.30
N LYS A 628 19.94 -27.68 -66.54
CA LYS A 628 20.47 -28.38 -67.73
C LYS A 628 21.92 -28.85 -67.50
N GLN A 629 22.07 -30.14 -67.85
CA GLN A 629 23.24 -30.97 -68.20
C GLN A 629 24.40 -31.06 -67.21
#